data_AF-A0A7X6SIX4-F1
#
_entry.id   AF-A0A7X6SIX4-F1
#
_cell.length_a   1.000
_cell.length_b   1.000
_cell.length_c   1.000
_cell.angle_alpha   90.00
_cell.angle_beta   90.00
_cell.angle_gamma   90.00
#
_symmetry.space_group_name_H-M   'P 1'
#
loop_
_entity.id
_entity.type
_entity.pdbx_description
1 polymer ?
#
loop_
_entity_poly.entity_id
_entity_poly.type
_entity_poly.pdbx_seq_one_letter_code
_entity_poly.pdbx_strand_id
1 'polypeptide(L)'
;MTLTPQQAQASTASAPSVAGRTQTEIENLLGRDGFAGQFGAREGARILCFSCRNEFPADTVDASDASRVEGESDPDDMAIIVPVSCPKCGAAGTLSLQFGPGAGPEETEVVAALSRVHPELPLAARLTGAHRLPDAVR
;
A
#
# COMPACT_ATOMS: atom_id res chain seq x y z
N MET A 1 38.29 21.45 19.53
CA MET A 1 36.99 21.43 20.23
C MET A 1 35.93 21.17 19.17
N THR A 2 35.85 19.90 18.75
CA THR A 2 34.77 18.95 19.05
C THR A 2 33.53 19.22 18.19
N LEU A 3 33.56 18.58 17.02
CA LEU A 3 32.41 18.24 16.18
C LEU A 3 31.45 17.40 17.01
N THR A 4 30.20 17.86 17.14
CA THR A 4 29.11 17.09 17.72
C THR A 4 28.64 16.03 16.73
N PRO A 5 28.56 14.74 17.11
CA PRO A 5 27.89 13.73 16.29
C PRO A 5 26.39 13.74 16.63
N GLN A 6 25.55 14.37 15.81
CA GLN A 6 24.09 14.27 15.97
C GLN A 6 23.54 13.13 15.08
N GLN A 7 23.71 11.92 15.62
CA GLN A 7 22.78 10.81 15.67
C GLN A 7 22.00 10.40 14.39
N ALA A 8 22.40 9.22 13.92
CA ALA A 8 21.64 8.32 13.06
C ALA A 8 20.24 8.05 13.64
N GLN A 9 19.21 8.38 12.87
CA GLN A 9 17.86 7.94 13.13
C GLN A 9 17.62 6.66 12.34
N ALA A 10 17.32 5.59 13.08
CA ALA A 10 16.90 4.32 12.56
C ALA A 10 15.63 4.49 11.74
N SER A 11 15.70 4.12 10.45
CA SER A 11 14.55 4.05 9.56
C SER A 11 13.63 2.92 10.01
N THR A 12 12.67 3.23 10.89
CA THR A 12 11.40 2.51 10.89
C THR A 12 10.59 3.12 9.76
N ALA A 13 10.35 2.36 8.69
CA ALA A 13 9.47 2.77 7.60
C ALA A 13 8.04 2.93 8.15
N SER A 14 7.75 4.11 8.69
CA SER A 14 6.39 4.59 8.82
C SER A 14 5.93 4.89 7.41
N ALA A 15 4.84 4.25 6.97
CA ALA A 15 4.15 4.67 5.76
C ALA A 15 4.00 6.20 5.80
N PRO A 16 4.36 6.94 4.74
CA PRO A 16 4.29 8.39 4.75
C PRO A 16 2.86 8.81 5.08
N SER A 17 2.68 9.78 5.97
CA SER A 17 1.34 10.31 6.26
C SER A 17 0.77 10.91 4.98
N VAL A 18 -0.27 10.26 4.44
CA VAL A 18 -0.97 10.60 3.20
C VAL A 18 -2.12 11.60 3.40
N ALA A 19 -2.43 11.96 4.65
CA ALA A 19 -3.48 12.93 4.96
C ALA A 19 -3.19 14.29 4.31
N GLY A 20 -4.16 14.82 3.56
CA GLY A 20 -4.08 16.12 2.88
C GLY A 20 -3.27 16.13 1.56
N ARG A 21 -2.92 14.96 1.02
CA ARG A 21 -2.25 14.85 -0.29
C ARG A 21 -3.27 14.60 -1.41
N THR A 22 -2.96 15.08 -2.61
CA THR A 22 -3.74 14.77 -3.82
C THR A 22 -3.48 13.34 -4.30
N GLN A 23 -4.37 12.80 -5.13
CA GLN A 23 -4.18 11.50 -5.77
C GLN A 23 -2.82 11.40 -6.48
N THR A 24 -2.49 12.39 -7.29
CA THR A 24 -1.24 12.42 -8.07
C THR A 24 -0.01 12.44 -7.17
N GLU A 25 -0.06 13.13 -6.02
CA GLU A 25 1.05 13.12 -5.06
C GLU A 25 1.27 11.73 -4.45
N ILE A 26 0.19 11.01 -4.13
CA ILE A 26 0.25 9.64 -3.60
C ILE A 26 0.82 8.68 -4.64
N GLU A 27 0.31 8.71 -5.87
CA GLU A 27 0.81 7.88 -6.97
C GLU A 27 2.30 8.15 -7.24
N ASN A 28 2.75 9.40 -7.19
CA ASN A 28 4.15 9.77 -7.33
C ASN A 28 5.04 9.28 -6.17
N LEU A 29 4.53 9.25 -4.94
CA LEU A 29 5.26 8.68 -3.79
C LEU A 29 5.42 7.18 -3.97
N LEU A 30 4.31 6.48 -4.22
CA LEU A 30 4.29 5.04 -4.44
C LEU A 30 5.18 4.65 -5.63
N GLY A 31 5.17 5.42 -6.71
CA GLY A 31 6.06 5.22 -7.85
C GLY A 31 7.54 5.32 -7.48
N ARG A 32 7.93 6.26 -6.62
CA ARG A 32 9.30 6.37 -6.10
C ARG A 32 9.68 5.20 -5.18
N ASP A 33 8.69 4.61 -4.51
CA ASP A 33 8.86 3.42 -3.66
C ASP A 33 8.79 2.09 -4.47
N GLY A 34 8.69 2.17 -5.80
CA GLY A 34 8.75 1.03 -6.72
C GLY A 34 7.40 0.56 -7.28
N PHE A 35 6.29 1.19 -6.88
CA PHE A 35 4.95 0.90 -7.39
C PHE A 35 4.64 1.76 -8.63
N ALA A 36 5.41 1.57 -9.69
CA ALA A 36 5.31 2.39 -10.91
C ALA A 36 4.35 1.82 -11.99
N GLY A 37 3.85 0.60 -11.81
CA GLY A 37 2.85 -0.01 -12.69
C GLY A 37 1.43 0.50 -12.43
N GLN A 38 0.48 0.03 -13.25
CA GLN A 38 -0.92 0.39 -13.11
C GLN A 38 -1.82 -0.85 -13.23
N PHE A 39 -2.90 -0.83 -12.44
CA PHE A 39 -3.93 -1.85 -12.39
C PHE A 39 -5.31 -1.21 -12.59
N GLY A 40 -6.29 -2.02 -12.97
CA GLY A 40 -7.68 -1.56 -13.12
C GLY A 40 -8.69 -2.58 -12.59
N ALA A 41 -9.85 -2.09 -12.18
CA ALA A 41 -10.99 -2.93 -11.82
C ALA A 41 -11.61 -3.61 -13.05
N ARG A 42 -12.22 -4.76 -12.81
CA ARG A 42 -12.99 -5.56 -13.76
C ARG A 42 -14.17 -6.21 -13.04
N GLU A 43 -15.21 -6.50 -13.82
CA GLU A 43 -16.40 -7.23 -13.39
C GLU A 43 -16.06 -8.52 -12.61
N GLY A 44 -16.86 -8.83 -11.60
CA GLY A 44 -16.70 -10.00 -10.75
C GLY A 44 -15.61 -9.83 -9.70
N ALA A 45 -15.40 -8.60 -9.21
CA ALA A 45 -14.36 -8.24 -8.25
C ALA A 45 -12.95 -8.69 -8.69
N ARG A 46 -12.62 -8.41 -9.96
CA ARG A 46 -11.32 -8.78 -10.56
C ARG A 46 -10.43 -7.56 -10.73
N ILE A 47 -9.12 -7.78 -10.63
CA ILE A 47 -8.10 -6.77 -10.86
C ILE A 47 -7.30 -7.19 -12.09
N LEU A 48 -7.19 -6.29 -13.07
CA LEU A 48 -6.40 -6.45 -14.28
C LEU A 48 -5.03 -5.78 -14.12
N CYS A 49 -3.96 -6.55 -14.32
CA CYS A 49 -2.61 -5.99 -14.46
C CYS A 49 -2.39 -5.46 -15.87
N PHE A 50 -2.04 -4.18 -16.04
CA PHE A 50 -1.76 -3.64 -17.38
C PHE A 50 -0.41 -4.08 -17.96
N SER A 51 0.53 -4.53 -17.12
CA SER A 51 1.84 -5.01 -17.58
C SER A 51 1.79 -6.38 -18.26
N CYS A 52 1.04 -7.34 -17.72
CA CYS A 52 0.99 -8.72 -18.25
C CYS A 52 -0.41 -9.19 -18.66
N ARG A 53 -1.43 -8.34 -18.50
CA ARG A 53 -2.84 -8.64 -18.81
C ARG A 53 -3.47 -9.77 -17.99
N ASN A 54 -2.80 -10.26 -16.95
CA ASN A 54 -3.38 -11.23 -16.02
C ASN A 54 -4.46 -10.57 -15.16
N GLU A 55 -5.57 -11.28 -14.98
CA GLU A 55 -6.63 -10.91 -14.05
C GLU A 55 -6.63 -11.83 -12.82
N PHE A 56 -6.77 -11.25 -11.64
CA PHE A 56 -6.75 -11.98 -10.37
C PHE A 56 -7.82 -11.42 -9.42
N PRO A 57 -8.30 -12.20 -8.44
CA PRO A 57 -9.40 -11.78 -7.58
C PRO A 57 -8.95 -10.72 -6.56
N ALA A 58 -9.80 -9.74 -6.29
CA ALA A 58 -9.50 -8.60 -5.43
C ALA A 58 -9.28 -8.96 -3.95
N ASP A 59 -9.89 -10.05 -3.47
CA ASP A 59 -9.74 -10.58 -2.11
C ASP A 59 -8.32 -11.09 -1.80
N THR A 60 -7.49 -11.29 -2.83
CA THR A 60 -6.07 -11.64 -2.69
C THR A 60 -5.15 -10.43 -2.49
N VAL A 61 -5.68 -9.21 -2.59
CA VAL A 61 -4.92 -7.97 -2.38
C VAL A 61 -5.09 -7.49 -0.95
N ASP A 62 -3.96 -7.28 -0.27
CA ASP A 62 -3.92 -6.60 1.03
C ASP A 62 -3.98 -5.08 0.84
N ALA A 63 -5.08 -4.48 1.29
CA ALA A 63 -5.34 -3.05 1.24
C ALA A 63 -5.03 -2.33 2.55
N SER A 64 -4.20 -2.90 3.43
CA SER A 64 -3.80 -2.29 4.70
C SER A 64 -3.08 -0.95 4.53
N ASP A 65 -2.29 -0.80 3.46
CA ASP A 65 -1.58 0.44 3.11
C ASP A 65 -2.37 1.31 2.11
N ALA A 66 -3.67 1.12 1.99
CA ALA A 66 -4.51 1.91 1.10
C ALA A 66 -4.69 3.35 1.59
N SER A 67 -4.64 4.29 0.65
CA SER A 67 -4.84 5.72 0.91
C SER A 67 -6.19 6.18 0.37
N ARG A 68 -7.00 6.83 1.21
CA ARG A 68 -8.26 7.46 0.77
C ARG A 68 -7.99 8.92 0.42
N VAL A 69 -8.51 9.35 -0.72
CA VAL A 69 -8.44 10.72 -1.22
C VAL A 69 -9.84 11.20 -1.58
N GLU A 70 -10.02 12.51 -1.45
CA GLU A 70 -11.18 13.26 -1.93
C GLU A 70 -10.68 14.15 -3.07
N GLY A 71 -11.54 14.45 -4.04
CA GLY A 71 -11.19 15.29 -5.17
C GLY A 71 -10.82 16.70 -4.73
N GLU A 72 -9.80 17.28 -5.36
CA GLU A 72 -9.37 18.66 -5.07
C GLU A 72 -10.48 19.67 -5.43
N SER A 73 -11.30 19.34 -6.43
CA SER A 73 -12.39 20.20 -6.91
C SER A 73 -13.74 19.87 -6.29
N ASP A 74 -14.03 18.58 -6.11
CA ASP A 74 -15.28 18.08 -5.54
C ASP A 74 -14.97 17.04 -4.46
N PRO A 75 -15.32 17.28 -3.18
CA PRO A 75 -15.09 16.30 -2.12
C PRO A 75 -15.90 15.00 -2.30
N ASP A 76 -16.97 15.02 -3.11
CA ASP A 76 -17.74 13.81 -3.43
C ASP A 76 -16.99 12.89 -4.43
N ASP A 77 -15.93 13.39 -5.08
CA ASP A 77 -15.01 12.60 -5.91
C ASP A 77 -14.05 11.81 -5.03
N MET A 78 -14.55 10.76 -4.40
CA MET A 78 -13.77 9.94 -3.48
C MET A 78 -13.06 8.78 -4.20
N ALA A 79 -11.77 8.60 -3.92
CA ALA A 79 -11.00 7.47 -4.43
C ALA A 79 -10.12 6.80 -3.36
N ILE A 80 -9.88 5.50 -3.53
CA ILE A 80 -8.95 4.72 -2.74
C ILE A 80 -7.81 4.26 -3.65
N ILE A 81 -6.57 4.55 -3.22
CA ILE A 81 -5.34 4.21 -3.92
C ILE A 81 -4.68 3.07 -3.16
N VAL A 82 -4.51 1.93 -3.82
CA VAL A 82 -3.98 0.70 -3.21
C VAL A 82 -2.66 0.34 -3.90
N PRO A 83 -1.55 0.14 -3.17
CA PRO A 83 -0.35 -0.48 -3.71
C PRO A 83 -0.62 -1.97 -3.98
N VAL A 84 -0.34 -2.44 -5.19
CA VAL A 84 -0.63 -3.81 -5.62
C VAL A 84 0.59 -4.43 -6.30
N SER A 85 0.81 -5.71 -6.05
CA SER A 85 1.77 -6.54 -6.78
C SER A 85 1.05 -7.61 -7.57
N CYS A 86 1.38 -7.75 -8.86
CA CYS A 86 0.77 -8.77 -9.70
C CYS A 86 1.28 -10.16 -9.31
N PRO A 87 0.42 -11.13 -8.96
CA PRO A 87 0.85 -12.47 -8.57
C PRO A 87 1.44 -13.28 -9.74
N LYS A 88 1.23 -12.83 -10.99
CA LYS A 88 1.71 -13.53 -12.19
C LYS A 88 3.08 -13.08 -12.67
N CYS A 89 3.30 -11.76 -12.77
CA CYS A 89 4.54 -11.21 -13.34
C CYS A 89 5.39 -10.42 -12.33
N GLY A 90 4.91 -10.20 -11.11
CA GLY A 90 5.63 -9.45 -10.08
C GLY A 90 5.66 -7.93 -10.28
N ALA A 91 4.99 -7.38 -11.30
CA ALA A 91 4.89 -5.94 -11.48
C ALA A 91 4.22 -5.31 -10.25
N ALA A 92 4.87 -4.29 -9.67
CA ALA A 92 4.34 -3.49 -8.58
C ALA A 92 3.78 -2.16 -9.12
N GLY A 93 2.64 -1.73 -8.63
CA GLY A 93 1.93 -0.57 -9.15
C GLY A 93 0.79 -0.11 -8.27
N THR A 94 0.03 0.85 -8.76
CA THR A 94 -1.14 1.38 -8.05
C THR A 94 -2.44 0.89 -8.69
N LEU A 95 -3.43 0.65 -7.83
CA LEU A 95 -4.82 0.45 -8.18
C LEU A 95 -5.62 1.62 -7.61
N SER A 96 -6.12 2.48 -8.48
CA SER A 96 -6.92 3.65 -8.12
C SER A 96 -8.39 3.32 -8.40
N LEU A 97 -9.23 3.37 -7.36
CA LEU A 97 -10.64 2.99 -7.41
C LEU A 97 -11.50 4.11 -6.86
N GLN A 98 -12.51 4.54 -7.61
CA GLN A 98 -13.57 5.39 -7.05
C GLN A 98 -14.41 4.60 -6.05
N PHE A 99 -14.89 5.27 -5.01
CA PHE A 99 -15.87 4.70 -4.08
C PHE A 99 -16.95 5.72 -3.73
N GLY A 100 -18.18 5.24 -3.48
CA GLY A 100 -19.31 6.12 -3.18
C GLY A 100 -20.23 6.35 -4.39
N PRO A 101 -21.05 7.43 -4.39
CA PRO A 101 -22.13 7.62 -5.35
C PRO A 101 -21.70 7.71 -6.82
N GLY A 102 -20.47 8.17 -7.09
CA GLY A 102 -19.90 8.27 -8.43
C GLY A 102 -19.23 6.99 -8.93
N ALA A 103 -19.03 5.99 -8.08
CA ALA A 103 -18.26 4.80 -8.43
C ALA A 103 -18.98 3.89 -9.43
N GLY A 104 -18.25 3.40 -10.42
CA GLY A 104 -18.75 2.39 -11.34
C GLY A 104 -19.01 1.03 -10.65
N PRO A 105 -19.77 0.12 -11.28
CA PRO A 105 -20.06 -1.20 -10.71
C PRO A 105 -18.79 -2.02 -10.50
N GLU A 106 -17.86 -2.01 -11.45
CA GLU A 106 -16.60 -2.76 -11.37
C GLU A 106 -15.74 -2.32 -10.17
N GLU A 107 -15.61 -1.00 -9.97
CA GLU A 107 -14.85 -0.45 -8.85
C GLU A 107 -15.54 -0.74 -7.52
N THR A 108 -16.87 -0.62 -7.47
CA THR A 108 -17.68 -0.93 -6.29
C THR A 108 -17.47 -2.38 -5.84
N GLU A 109 -17.52 -3.33 -6.78
CA GLU A 109 -17.28 -4.75 -6.51
C GLU A 109 -15.87 -5.01 -5.98
N VAL A 110 -14.86 -4.42 -6.61
CA VAL A 110 -13.46 -4.57 -6.20
C VAL A 110 -13.24 -3.97 -4.82
N VAL A 111 -13.69 -2.73 -4.55
CA VAL A 111 -13.55 -2.07 -3.24
C VAL A 111 -14.20 -2.89 -2.13
N ALA A 112 -15.36 -3.48 -2.39
CA ALA A 112 -16.07 -4.33 -1.42
C ALA A 112 -15.32 -5.65 -1.12
N ALA A 113 -14.55 -6.17 -2.08
CA ALA A 113 -13.83 -7.43 -1.97
C ALA A 113 -12.41 -7.31 -1.41
N LEU A 114 -11.82 -6.10 -1.38
CA LEU A 114 -10.45 -5.89 -0.90
C LEU A 114 -10.27 -6.37 0.55
N SER A 115 -9.19 -7.11 0.78
CA SER A 115 -8.84 -7.62 2.11
C SER A 115 -8.15 -6.53 2.94
N ARG A 116 -8.51 -6.42 4.22
CA ARG A 116 -7.82 -5.55 5.20
C ARG A 116 -7.20 -6.42 6.29
N VAL A 117 -6.29 -7.30 5.88
CA VAL A 117 -5.52 -8.08 6.86
C VAL A 117 -4.36 -7.20 7.29
N HIS A 118 -4.53 -6.47 8.40
CA HIS A 118 -3.38 -5.87 9.07
C HIS A 118 -2.37 -6.99 9.36
N PRO A 119 -1.09 -6.88 8.96
CA PRO A 119 -0.06 -7.79 9.43
C PRO A 119 0.22 -7.50 10.91
N GLU A 120 -0.68 -7.92 11.78
CA GLU A 120 -0.37 -8.14 13.18
C GLU A 120 0.58 -9.33 13.20
N LEU A 121 1.89 -9.06 13.26
CA LEU A 121 2.84 -10.07 13.70
C LEU A 121 2.25 -10.71 14.99
N PRO A 122 2.06 -12.03 15.05
CA PRO A 122 1.55 -12.65 16.27
C PRO A 122 2.48 -12.27 17.44
N LEU A 123 1.88 -11.87 18.57
CA LEU A 123 2.59 -11.39 19.77
C LEU A 123 3.75 -12.30 20.20
N ALA A 124 3.68 -13.60 19.87
CA ALA A 124 4.73 -14.59 20.09
C ALA A 124 6.07 -14.24 19.39
N ALA A 125 6.05 -13.62 18.21
CA ALA A 125 7.26 -13.23 17.49
C ALA A 125 7.96 -11.99 18.10
N ARG A 126 7.27 -11.24 18.97
CA ARG A 126 7.80 -10.04 19.64
C ARG A 126 8.62 -10.37 20.90
N LEU A 127 8.49 -11.56 21.47
CA LEU A 127 9.13 -11.92 22.74
C LEU A 127 10.42 -12.75 22.58
N THR A 128 10.70 -13.29 21.39
CA THR A 128 11.89 -14.10 21.11
C THR A 128 13.12 -13.28 20.67
N GLY A 129 12.99 -11.97 20.52
CA GLY A 129 14.08 -11.06 20.11
C GLY A 129 14.86 -10.39 21.26
N ALA A 130 14.58 -10.71 22.53
CA ALA A 130 15.31 -10.16 23.66
C ALA A 130 16.53 -11.03 24.02
N HIS A 131 17.71 -10.56 23.61
CA HIS A 131 19.03 -10.83 24.19
C HIS A 131 19.54 -12.29 24.20
N ARG A 132 20.35 -12.64 23.18
CA ARG A 132 21.55 -13.47 23.39
C ARG A 132 22.77 -12.56 23.25
N LEU A 133 23.40 -12.23 24.38
CA LEU A 133 24.75 -11.66 24.43
C LEU A 133 25.73 -12.65 23.77
N PRO A 134 26.74 -12.18 23.01
CA PRO A 134 27.81 -13.04 22.57
C PRO A 134 28.72 -13.41 23.75
N ASP A 135 29.02 -14.70 23.90
CA ASP A 135 30.13 -15.19 24.71
C ASP A 135 31.44 -14.57 24.21
N ALA A 136 32.05 -13.72 25.03
CA ALA A 136 33.40 -13.24 24.82
C ALA A 136 34.36 -14.02 25.73
N VAL A 137 35.10 -14.92 25.08
CA VAL A 137 36.36 -15.52 25.50
C VAL A 137 37.33 -14.45 26.01
N ARG A 138 37.68 -14.46 27.30
CA ARG A 138 39.02 -14.78 27.83
C ARG A 138 39.10 -14.69 29.35
#